data_AF-A0A227J9W2-F1
#
_entry.id   AF-A0A227J9W2-F1
#
_cell.length_a   1.000
_cell.length_b   1.000
_cell.length_c   1.000
_cell.angle_alpha   90.00
_cell.angle_beta   90.00
_cell.angle_gamma   90.00
#
_symmetry.space_group_name_H-M   'P 1'
#
loop_
_entity.id
_entity.type
_entity.pdbx_description
1 polymer ?
#
loop_
_entity_poly.entity_id
_entity_poly.type
_entity_poly.pdbx_seq_one_letter_code
_entity_poly.pdbx_strand_id
1 'polypeptide(L)'
;QLSGTITVPADYNGSLDFDVTATAGSVEVNNNTQMGADTASVSVRDYEFVSGTHGDNNIVGSDDNDVIVGDVQGLQIVEGQDYNIAFMLDTSGSMGYDVGRAVTELKTVLNTLIESASGPHSGKVNVLLTTFSTESKQVLELDLSSDNAKSQVESILDAIVKLGDGNTNYEAGFQSALNWFENADSGATNLSYFISDGRPNQATDNNVNWYSSKESVVLGVSEQQLVTLADVLPSDYRFGDTVTYNNKTVIDFRGTVYSLSTGEKMGRMLNSYEYDDYGNNVLEQANNAYSALAEFSEVRSIGIGGHLNEDSLKHFDSDGVVRTNIDVNQLAEVILGKEVSLMQGKDEISSLDGNDIIFGDAIRFDINGEQGVSALQNYVASQLGKDVALVTKEEVHHYITENQAEFEQSRYYDQADTIYGGAGNDILFGQGGNDKLFGGADNDILIGGLGSDILTGGDGEDIFKWIDVANERDTVTDFSS
;
A
#
# COMPACT_ATOMS: atom_id res chain seq x y z
N GLN A 1 -22.02 -10.83 66.67
CA GLN A 1 -22.03 -10.04 65.42
C GLN A 1 -21.45 -8.67 65.75
N LEU A 2 -20.25 -8.40 65.24
CA LEU A 2 -19.74 -7.04 65.13
C LEU A 2 -20.26 -6.52 63.78
N SER A 3 -20.89 -5.35 63.75
CA SER A 3 -21.34 -4.70 62.52
C SER A 3 -20.81 -3.27 62.51
N GLY A 4 -20.05 -2.91 61.47
CA GLY A 4 -19.60 -1.55 61.19
C GLY A 4 -20.17 -1.07 59.86
N THR A 5 -20.22 0.25 59.66
CA THR A 5 -20.57 0.87 58.39
C THR A 5 -19.41 1.76 57.96
N ILE A 6 -18.88 1.49 56.78
CA ILE A 6 -17.88 2.34 56.10
C ILE A 6 -18.65 3.17 55.07
N THR A 7 -18.43 4.48 55.03
CA THR A 7 -19.06 5.38 54.06
C THR A 7 -17.96 6.14 53.32
N VAL A 8 -17.88 5.91 52.01
CA VAL A 8 -16.98 6.65 51.12
C VAL A 8 -17.68 7.94 50.66
N PRO A 9 -17.00 9.10 50.65
CA PRO A 9 -17.57 10.36 50.15
C PRO A 9 -18.02 10.25 48.68
N ALA A 10 -19.12 10.93 48.32
CA ALA A 10 -19.69 10.87 46.97
C ALA A 10 -18.82 11.54 45.88
N ASP A 11 -17.77 12.24 46.28
CA ASP A 11 -16.78 12.90 45.42
C ASP A 11 -15.42 12.18 45.39
N TYR A 12 -15.32 11.01 46.03
CA TYR A 12 -14.12 10.18 45.93
C TYR A 12 -14.07 9.47 44.58
N ASN A 13 -12.90 9.48 43.94
CA ASN A 13 -12.61 8.84 42.67
C ASN A 13 -11.27 8.11 42.83
N GLY A 14 -11.22 6.81 42.57
CA GLY A 14 -10.07 5.95 42.84
C GLY A 14 -10.37 4.79 43.80
N SER A 15 -9.32 4.06 44.16
CA SER A 15 -9.42 2.76 44.84
C SER A 15 -9.11 2.85 46.33
N LEU A 16 -9.72 1.96 47.11
CA LEU A 16 -9.59 1.92 48.57
C LEU A 16 -9.57 0.48 49.08
N ASP A 17 -8.52 0.14 49.81
CA ASP A 17 -8.45 -1.08 50.58
C ASP A 17 -8.78 -0.82 52.05
N PHE A 18 -9.68 -1.63 52.59
CA PHE A 18 -10.03 -1.64 54.01
C PHE A 18 -9.65 -2.98 54.63
N ASP A 19 -8.55 -3.01 55.37
CA ASP A 19 -8.19 -4.17 56.19
C ASP A 19 -9.09 -4.27 57.41
N VAL A 20 -9.86 -5.34 57.50
CA VAL A 20 -10.66 -5.69 58.68
C VAL A 20 -9.97 -6.82 59.42
N THR A 21 -9.18 -6.48 60.43
CA THR A 21 -8.57 -7.48 61.32
C THR A 21 -9.51 -7.85 62.46
N ALA A 22 -9.91 -9.11 62.54
CA ALA A 22 -10.56 -9.70 63.68
C ALA A 22 -9.54 -10.43 64.56
N THR A 23 -9.28 -9.91 65.77
CA THR A 23 -8.39 -10.58 66.74
C THR A 23 -9.20 -11.32 67.81
N ALA A 24 -8.99 -12.63 67.91
CA ALA A 24 -9.52 -13.45 68.99
C ALA A 24 -8.39 -13.77 69.98
N GLY A 25 -8.53 -13.27 71.21
CA GLY A 25 -7.62 -13.58 72.32
C GLY A 25 -8.30 -14.49 73.35
N SER A 26 -7.63 -15.56 73.76
CA SER A 26 -7.99 -16.33 74.96
C SER A 26 -6.94 -16.09 76.05
N VAL A 27 -7.40 -15.97 77.30
CA VAL A 27 -6.52 -15.86 78.48
C VAL A 27 -6.74 -17.11 79.33
N GLU A 28 -5.78 -18.03 79.33
CA GLU A 28 -5.76 -19.14 80.28
C GLU A 28 -5.09 -18.74 81.60
N VAL A 29 -5.55 -19.35 82.70
CA VAL A 29 -5.19 -19.02 84.10
C VAL A 29 -3.69 -19.26 84.41
N ASN A 30 -2.94 -19.87 83.49
CA ASN A 30 -1.50 -20.14 83.57
C ASN A 30 -0.69 -19.40 82.48
N ASN A 31 -0.98 -18.12 82.28
CA ASN A 31 -0.06 -17.11 81.71
C ASN A 31 0.62 -17.46 80.36
N ASN A 32 -0.11 -18.08 79.45
CA ASN A 32 0.25 -18.14 78.02
C ASN A 32 -0.94 -17.61 77.21
N THR A 33 -0.85 -16.37 76.73
CA THR A 33 -1.85 -15.78 75.83
C THR A 33 -1.62 -16.34 74.43
N GLN A 34 -2.59 -17.08 73.87
CA GLN A 34 -2.63 -17.36 72.44
C GLN A 34 -3.56 -16.34 71.78
N MET A 35 -3.06 -15.68 70.73
CA MET A 35 -3.83 -14.77 69.89
C MET A 35 -3.87 -15.37 68.48
N GLY A 36 -5.09 -15.56 67.96
CA GLY A 36 -5.32 -15.77 66.53
C GLY A 36 -5.87 -14.47 65.95
N ALA A 37 -5.31 -14.03 64.82
CA ALA A 37 -5.87 -12.94 64.04
C ALA A 37 -6.27 -13.50 62.67
N ASP A 38 -7.43 -13.07 62.21
CA ASP A 38 -7.92 -13.31 60.86
C ASP A 38 -8.18 -11.94 60.23
N THR A 39 -7.74 -11.72 59.00
CA THR A 39 -7.88 -10.43 58.32
C THR A 39 -8.65 -10.64 57.04
N ALA A 40 -9.71 -9.87 56.85
CA ALA A 40 -10.44 -9.81 55.58
C ALA A 40 -10.31 -8.40 55.05
N SER A 41 -9.91 -8.26 53.79
CA SER A 41 -9.81 -6.96 53.13
C SER A 41 -11.07 -6.72 52.29
N VAL A 42 -11.60 -5.51 52.33
CA VAL A 42 -12.70 -5.08 51.45
C VAL A 42 -12.16 -3.98 50.57
N SER A 43 -12.10 -4.24 49.26
CA SER A 43 -11.58 -3.30 48.27
C SER A 43 -12.71 -2.70 47.45
N VAL A 44 -12.65 -1.39 47.23
CA VAL A 44 -13.42 -0.70 46.20
C VAL A 44 -12.41 -0.32 45.13
N ARG A 45 -12.50 -0.96 43.96
CA ARG A 45 -11.57 -0.76 42.84
C ARG A 45 -12.31 -0.19 41.63
N ASP A 46 -11.63 0.65 40.86
CA ASP A 46 -12.16 1.18 39.60
C ASP A 46 -12.04 0.12 38.49
N TYR A 47 -12.40 0.49 37.25
CA TYR A 47 -12.26 -0.37 36.09
C TYR A 47 -11.43 0.33 35.03
N GLU A 48 -10.47 -0.36 34.44
CA GLU A 48 -9.54 0.20 33.48
C GLU A 48 -9.39 -0.67 32.23
N PHE A 49 -9.02 -0.03 31.12
CA PHE A 49 -8.79 -0.71 29.84
C PHE A 49 -7.35 -0.52 29.44
N VAL A 50 -6.69 -1.62 29.14
CA VAL A 50 -5.31 -1.64 28.67
C VAL A 50 -5.27 -2.40 27.35
N SER A 51 -4.56 -1.84 26.37
CA SER A 51 -4.37 -2.47 25.08
C SER A 51 -2.90 -2.33 24.71
N GLY A 52 -2.29 -3.43 24.28
CA GLY A 52 -0.97 -3.38 23.68
C GLY A 52 -1.01 -2.86 22.25
N THR A 53 0.09 -3.07 21.54
CA THR A 53 0.32 -2.68 20.15
C THR A 53 0.40 -3.92 19.28
N HIS A 54 1.07 -3.87 18.14
CA HIS A 54 1.32 -5.07 17.35
C HIS A 54 2.67 -5.68 17.75
N GLY A 55 2.77 -7.01 17.76
CA GLY A 55 4.04 -7.68 18.04
C GLY A 55 4.38 -7.66 19.54
N ASP A 56 5.55 -8.18 19.93
CA ASP A 56 5.85 -8.48 21.34
C ASP A 56 5.66 -7.28 22.29
N ASN A 57 4.85 -7.44 23.33
CA ASN A 57 4.54 -6.42 24.31
C ASN A 57 4.93 -6.84 25.74
N ASN A 58 5.19 -5.83 26.57
CA ASN A 58 5.34 -5.99 28.01
C ASN A 58 4.36 -5.03 28.67
N ILE A 59 3.26 -5.59 29.17
CA ILE A 59 2.10 -4.85 29.67
C ILE A 59 2.02 -5.05 31.18
N VAL A 60 1.94 -3.94 31.90
CA VAL A 60 1.65 -3.95 33.34
C VAL A 60 0.35 -3.17 33.53
N GLY A 61 -0.65 -3.85 34.09
CA GLY A 61 -1.92 -3.29 34.51
C GLY A 61 -1.78 -2.38 35.73
N SER A 62 -2.88 -2.22 36.43
CA SER A 62 -3.03 -1.36 37.60
C SER A 62 -3.54 -2.16 38.78
N ASP A 63 -3.60 -1.55 39.95
CA ASP A 63 -4.25 -2.18 41.11
C ASP A 63 -5.80 -2.07 41.00
N ASP A 64 -6.38 -2.01 39.80
CA ASP A 64 -7.83 -1.88 39.55
C ASP A 64 -8.36 -3.08 38.76
N ASN A 65 -9.68 -3.20 38.57
CA ASN A 65 -10.21 -4.27 37.72
C ASN A 65 -9.95 -3.96 36.24
N ASP A 66 -8.89 -4.53 35.68
CA ASP A 66 -8.44 -4.29 34.33
C ASP A 66 -9.12 -5.21 33.32
N VAL A 67 -9.34 -4.69 32.11
CA VAL A 67 -9.53 -5.51 30.90
C VAL A 67 -8.37 -5.22 29.96
N ILE A 68 -7.47 -6.20 29.85
CA ILE A 68 -6.23 -6.11 29.09
C ILE A 68 -6.34 -6.93 27.82
N VAL A 69 -5.95 -6.35 26.67
CA VAL A 69 -5.72 -7.08 25.42
C VAL A 69 -4.27 -6.92 25.01
N GLY A 70 -3.53 -8.01 24.88
CA GLY A 70 -2.09 -7.99 24.59
C GLY A 70 -1.78 -7.42 23.22
N ASP A 71 -2.51 -7.84 22.19
CA ASP A 71 -2.25 -7.39 20.82
C ASP A 71 -3.37 -6.58 20.16
N VAL A 72 -2.98 -5.74 19.20
CA VAL A 72 -3.85 -5.19 18.15
C VAL A 72 -3.16 -5.30 16.79
N GLN A 73 -3.88 -5.71 15.75
CA GLN A 73 -3.29 -5.85 14.42
C GLN A 73 -2.80 -4.51 13.87
N GLY A 74 -1.50 -4.40 13.64
CA GLY A 74 -0.89 -3.29 12.91
C GLY A 74 -1.01 -3.47 11.40
N LEU A 75 -0.99 -2.36 10.65
CA LEU A 75 -0.86 -2.36 9.19
C LEU A 75 0.41 -1.60 8.79
N GLN A 76 1.20 -2.19 7.90
CA GLN A 76 2.23 -1.47 7.15
C GLN A 76 1.65 -1.09 5.79
N ILE A 77 1.57 0.21 5.52
CA ILE A 77 1.11 0.75 4.24
C ILE A 77 2.33 1.07 3.39
N VAL A 78 2.36 0.53 2.18
CA VAL A 78 3.28 0.92 1.11
C VAL A 78 2.45 1.67 0.08
N GLU A 79 2.64 2.99 0.02
CA GLU A 79 1.96 3.85 -0.95
C GLU A 79 2.27 3.39 -2.39
N GLY A 80 1.26 3.49 -3.26
CA GLY A 80 1.37 3.20 -4.67
C GLY A 80 2.28 4.20 -5.39
N GLN A 81 2.79 3.80 -6.55
CA GLN A 81 3.72 4.61 -7.33
C GLN A 81 2.99 5.46 -8.37
N ASP A 82 3.40 6.73 -8.48
CA ASP A 82 2.89 7.65 -9.50
C ASP A 82 3.51 7.36 -10.88
N TYR A 83 2.67 7.41 -11.92
CA TYR A 83 3.09 7.17 -13.31
C TYR A 83 2.55 8.23 -14.28
N ASN A 84 3.38 8.58 -15.26
CA ASN A 84 2.96 9.19 -16.52
C ASN A 84 3.12 8.14 -17.63
N ILE A 85 2.03 7.70 -18.26
CA ILE A 85 2.05 6.63 -19.26
C ILE A 85 1.62 7.16 -20.63
N ALA A 86 2.51 7.08 -21.62
CA ALA A 86 2.20 7.41 -23.00
C ALA A 86 1.93 6.14 -23.83
N PHE A 87 0.74 6.01 -24.38
CA PHE A 87 0.40 5.00 -25.39
C PHE A 87 0.49 5.63 -26.77
N MET A 88 1.33 5.07 -27.63
CA MET A 88 1.50 5.48 -29.02
C MET A 88 1.01 4.34 -29.91
N LEU A 89 -0.17 4.53 -30.52
CA LEU A 89 -0.83 3.53 -31.34
C LEU A 89 -0.63 3.82 -32.83
N ASP A 90 0.05 2.91 -33.52
CA ASP A 90 0.10 2.90 -34.97
C ASP A 90 -1.29 2.63 -35.56
N THR A 91 -1.71 3.52 -36.44
CA THR A 91 -2.96 3.45 -37.18
C THR A 91 -2.75 3.47 -38.69
N SER A 92 -1.52 3.20 -39.13
CA SER A 92 -1.12 3.17 -40.54
C SER A 92 -1.79 2.03 -41.32
N GLY A 93 -1.74 2.12 -42.65
CA GLY A 93 -2.37 1.14 -43.53
C GLY A 93 -1.86 -0.30 -43.36
N SER A 94 -0.61 -0.50 -42.91
CA SER A 94 -0.06 -1.83 -42.65
C SER A 94 -0.77 -2.54 -41.50
N MET A 95 -1.17 -1.78 -40.48
CA MET A 95 -1.95 -2.29 -39.35
C MET A 95 -3.32 -2.82 -39.80
N GLY A 96 -3.97 -2.21 -40.80
CA GLY A 96 -5.28 -2.69 -41.28
C GLY A 96 -6.28 -2.91 -40.13
N TYR A 97 -6.81 -4.13 -39.97
CA TYR A 97 -7.74 -4.47 -38.87
C TYR A 97 -7.07 -4.68 -37.50
N ASP A 98 -5.73 -4.71 -37.44
CA ASP A 98 -4.98 -4.77 -36.18
C ASP A 98 -5.20 -3.56 -35.28
N VAL A 99 -5.49 -2.40 -35.87
CA VAL A 99 -5.88 -1.21 -35.10
C VAL A 99 -7.08 -1.52 -34.21
N GLY A 100 -8.08 -2.25 -34.72
CA GLY A 100 -9.24 -2.64 -33.94
C GLY A 100 -8.90 -3.57 -32.77
N ARG A 101 -7.98 -4.53 -33.00
CA ARG A 101 -7.50 -5.45 -31.96
C ARG A 101 -6.75 -4.69 -30.86
N ALA A 102 -5.81 -3.82 -31.26
CA ALA A 102 -5.02 -3.00 -30.35
C ALA A 102 -5.91 -2.10 -29.49
N VAL A 103 -6.96 -1.48 -30.06
CA VAL A 103 -7.89 -0.65 -29.28
C VAL A 103 -8.69 -1.48 -28.27
N THR A 104 -9.13 -2.69 -28.63
CA THR A 104 -9.81 -3.57 -27.66
C THR A 104 -8.90 -3.91 -26.49
N GLU A 105 -7.63 -4.23 -26.74
CA GLU A 105 -6.66 -4.51 -25.69
C GLU A 105 -6.37 -3.28 -24.82
N LEU A 106 -6.14 -2.12 -25.44
CA LEU A 106 -5.95 -0.85 -24.72
C LEU A 106 -7.15 -0.51 -23.83
N LYS A 107 -8.38 -0.82 -24.27
CA LYS A 107 -9.59 -0.63 -23.45
C LYS A 107 -9.54 -1.49 -22.19
N THR A 108 -9.10 -2.74 -22.30
CA THR A 108 -8.90 -3.61 -21.13
C THR A 108 -7.81 -3.07 -20.22
N VAL A 109 -6.64 -2.72 -20.76
CA VAL A 109 -5.51 -2.19 -20.00
C VAL A 109 -5.91 -0.93 -19.22
N LEU A 110 -6.47 0.07 -19.90
CA LEU A 110 -6.82 1.35 -19.26
C LEU A 110 -7.91 1.17 -18.21
N ASN A 111 -8.90 0.30 -18.43
CA ASN A 111 -9.92 0.01 -17.42
C ASN A 111 -9.32 -0.65 -16.16
N THR A 112 -8.38 -1.58 -16.32
CA THR A 112 -7.67 -2.19 -15.17
C THR A 112 -6.81 -1.16 -14.43
N LEU A 113 -6.15 -0.25 -15.15
CA LEU A 113 -5.37 0.82 -14.52
C LEU A 113 -6.27 1.82 -13.77
N ILE A 114 -7.45 2.15 -14.30
CA ILE A 114 -8.43 3.02 -13.61
C ILE A 114 -8.89 2.37 -12.30
N GLU A 115 -9.22 1.08 -12.32
CA GLU A 115 -9.60 0.35 -11.11
C GLU A 115 -8.45 0.38 -10.08
N SER A 116 -7.21 0.23 -10.53
CA SER A 116 -6.02 0.24 -9.67
C SER A 116 -5.65 1.63 -9.14
N ALA A 117 -5.94 2.70 -9.88
CA ALA A 117 -5.64 4.08 -9.50
C ALA A 117 -6.72 4.73 -8.61
N SER A 118 -7.77 3.98 -8.25
CA SER A 118 -8.92 4.48 -7.48
C SER A 118 -8.88 4.17 -5.98
N GLY A 119 -7.86 3.44 -5.52
CA GLY A 119 -7.71 3.07 -4.11
C GLY A 119 -7.19 4.20 -3.23
N PRO A 120 -7.37 4.10 -1.89
CA PRO A 120 -6.99 5.15 -0.94
C PRO A 120 -5.48 5.39 -0.82
N HIS A 121 -4.67 4.38 -1.17
CA HIS A 121 -3.20 4.39 -1.17
C HIS A 121 -2.62 4.25 -2.57
N SER A 122 -3.44 4.48 -3.59
CA SER A 122 -3.02 4.30 -4.97
C SER A 122 -2.23 5.50 -5.48
N GLY A 123 -1.20 5.23 -6.26
CA GLY A 123 -0.44 6.23 -6.98
C GLY A 123 -1.28 6.89 -8.06
N LYS A 124 -0.94 8.14 -8.37
CA LYS A 124 -1.56 8.92 -9.42
C LYS A 124 -1.08 8.44 -10.79
N VAL A 125 -2.01 8.23 -11.72
CA VAL A 125 -1.68 7.81 -13.08
C VAL A 125 -2.20 8.81 -14.09
N ASN A 126 -1.29 9.53 -14.75
CA ASN A 126 -1.60 10.36 -15.90
C ASN A 126 -1.35 9.57 -17.17
N VAL A 127 -2.25 9.68 -18.15
CA VAL A 127 -2.18 8.95 -19.42
C VAL A 127 -2.28 9.90 -20.60
N LEU A 128 -1.39 9.70 -21.56
CA LEU A 128 -1.52 10.17 -22.94
C LEU A 128 -1.87 8.98 -23.83
N LEU A 129 -2.85 9.13 -24.72
CA LEU A 129 -3.01 8.28 -25.90
C LEU A 129 -2.86 9.13 -27.15
N THR A 130 -1.87 8.78 -27.96
CA THR A 130 -1.65 9.36 -29.28
C THR A 130 -1.74 8.27 -30.34
N THR A 131 -2.35 8.58 -31.47
CA THR A 131 -2.37 7.70 -32.65
C THR A 131 -1.49 8.31 -33.72
N PHE A 132 -0.81 7.49 -34.51
CA PHE A 132 -0.01 7.99 -35.63
C PHE A 132 -0.22 7.16 -36.89
N SER A 133 -0.18 7.82 -38.04
CA SER A 133 0.00 7.20 -39.36
C SER A 133 0.91 8.09 -40.19
N THR A 134 0.40 8.84 -41.17
CA THR A 134 1.18 9.86 -41.88
C THR A 134 1.53 11.02 -40.93
N GLU A 135 0.61 11.35 -40.03
CA GLU A 135 0.73 12.37 -38.99
C GLU A 135 0.31 11.77 -37.64
N SER A 136 0.69 12.42 -36.53
CA SER A 136 0.19 12.09 -35.19
C SER A 136 -1.07 12.86 -34.86
N LYS A 137 -1.96 12.23 -34.10
CA LYS A 137 -3.15 12.86 -33.52
C LYS A 137 -3.25 12.47 -32.05
N GLN A 138 -3.17 13.47 -31.17
CA GLN A 138 -3.50 13.30 -29.76
C GLN A 138 -4.99 12.97 -29.61
N VAL A 139 -5.29 11.93 -28.82
CA VAL A 139 -6.66 11.40 -28.69
C VAL A 139 -7.15 11.44 -27.24
N LEU A 140 -6.26 11.29 -26.26
CA LEU A 140 -6.57 11.34 -24.84
C LEU A 140 -5.43 11.99 -24.07
N GLU A 141 -5.78 12.83 -23.10
CA GLU A 141 -4.93 13.20 -21.98
C GLU A 141 -5.80 13.17 -20.72
N LEU A 142 -5.44 12.32 -19.76
CA LEU A 142 -6.34 11.97 -18.67
C LEU A 142 -5.60 11.60 -17.38
N ASP A 143 -6.06 12.16 -16.28
CA ASP A 143 -5.81 11.65 -14.93
C ASP A 143 -6.78 10.48 -14.64
N LEU A 144 -6.25 9.27 -14.48
CA LEU A 144 -7.07 8.07 -14.31
C LEU A 144 -7.82 8.03 -12.96
N SER A 145 -7.42 8.85 -11.98
CA SER A 145 -8.12 8.99 -10.70
C SER A 145 -9.42 9.81 -10.81
N SER A 146 -9.67 10.45 -11.96
CA SER A 146 -10.86 11.28 -12.14
C SER A 146 -12.16 10.47 -12.19
N ASP A 147 -13.22 11.00 -11.58
CA ASP A 147 -14.54 10.35 -11.47
C ASP A 147 -15.14 9.89 -12.82
N ASN A 148 -14.77 10.53 -13.91
CA ASN A 148 -15.27 10.26 -15.26
C ASN A 148 -14.25 9.53 -16.16
N ALA A 149 -13.09 9.13 -15.64
CA ALA A 149 -11.99 8.53 -16.41
C ALA A 149 -12.48 7.37 -17.30
N LYS A 150 -13.23 6.44 -16.72
CA LYS A 150 -13.78 5.27 -17.43
C LYS A 150 -14.62 5.68 -18.63
N SER A 151 -15.58 6.59 -18.43
CA SER A 151 -16.45 7.05 -19.50
C SER A 151 -15.70 7.77 -20.63
N GLN A 152 -14.65 8.53 -20.29
CA GLN A 152 -13.81 9.23 -21.27
C GLN A 152 -12.97 8.25 -22.07
N VAL A 153 -12.31 7.29 -21.41
CA VAL A 153 -11.54 6.22 -22.08
C VAL A 153 -12.41 5.44 -23.04
N GLU A 154 -13.59 4.98 -22.60
CA GLU A 154 -14.48 4.19 -23.46
C GLU A 154 -14.94 4.99 -24.69
N SER A 155 -15.39 6.23 -24.49
CA SER A 155 -15.84 7.12 -25.57
C SER A 155 -14.75 7.41 -26.59
N ILE A 156 -13.55 7.75 -26.12
CA ILE A 156 -12.41 8.11 -26.97
C ILE A 156 -11.91 6.91 -27.76
N LEU A 157 -11.73 5.76 -27.10
CA LEU A 157 -11.29 4.55 -27.77
C LEU A 157 -12.31 4.06 -28.79
N ASP A 158 -13.61 4.14 -28.49
CA ASP A 158 -14.66 3.74 -29.44
C ASP A 158 -14.70 4.64 -30.69
N ALA A 159 -14.26 5.91 -30.58
CA ALA A 159 -14.17 6.85 -31.69
C ALA A 159 -12.96 6.64 -32.61
N ILE A 160 -11.93 5.89 -32.19
CA ILE A 160 -10.76 5.58 -33.03
C ILE A 160 -11.18 4.67 -34.18
N VAL A 161 -10.90 5.08 -35.42
CA VAL A 161 -11.15 4.30 -36.63
C VAL A 161 -10.40 2.96 -36.55
N LYS A 162 -11.12 1.85 -36.77
CA LYS A 162 -10.61 0.49 -36.55
C LYS A 162 -9.90 -0.15 -37.75
N LEU A 163 -9.90 0.55 -38.89
CA LEU A 163 -9.18 0.16 -40.10
C LEU A 163 -8.07 1.18 -40.31
N GLY A 164 -6.83 0.73 -40.23
CA GLY A 164 -5.66 1.57 -40.45
C GLY A 164 -5.57 2.11 -41.87
N ASP A 165 -5.03 3.32 -42.00
CA ASP A 165 -4.85 4.03 -43.27
C ASP A 165 -3.64 4.99 -43.19
N GLY A 166 -3.07 5.31 -44.35
CA GLY A 166 -1.90 6.18 -44.46
C GLY A 166 -0.56 5.47 -44.27
N ASN A 167 0.50 6.27 -44.21
CA ASN A 167 1.88 5.82 -44.05
C ASN A 167 2.22 5.59 -42.57
N THR A 168 3.45 5.17 -42.29
CA THR A 168 3.92 4.81 -40.94
C THR A 168 5.00 5.79 -40.50
N ASN A 169 4.62 6.81 -39.73
CA ASN A 169 5.48 7.89 -39.25
C ASN A 169 5.78 7.76 -37.75
N TYR A 170 6.90 7.10 -37.41
CA TYR A 170 7.31 6.88 -36.02
C TYR A 170 7.76 8.17 -35.34
N GLU A 171 8.43 9.05 -36.07
CA GLU A 171 8.86 10.36 -35.56
C GLU A 171 7.68 11.14 -34.98
N ALA A 172 6.56 11.20 -35.70
CA ALA A 172 5.36 11.89 -35.22
C ALA A 172 4.80 11.28 -33.93
N GLY A 173 4.74 9.95 -33.83
CA GLY A 173 4.29 9.25 -32.63
C GLY A 173 5.17 9.55 -31.42
N PHE A 174 6.50 9.41 -31.58
CA PHE A 174 7.47 9.67 -30.52
C PHE A 174 7.50 11.14 -30.11
N GLN A 175 7.45 12.07 -31.07
CA GLN A 175 7.43 13.50 -30.79
C GLN A 175 6.17 13.91 -30.01
N SER A 176 5.02 13.30 -30.31
CA SER A 176 3.79 13.54 -29.55
C SER A 176 3.92 13.12 -28.08
N ALA A 177 4.62 12.01 -27.79
CA ALA A 177 4.88 11.58 -26.42
C ALA A 177 5.90 12.50 -25.72
N LEU A 178 6.98 12.87 -26.42
CA LEU A 178 8.00 13.79 -25.91
C LEU A 178 7.42 15.14 -25.46
N ASN A 179 6.61 15.77 -26.30
CA ASN A 179 5.98 17.06 -26.00
C ASN A 179 5.11 16.99 -24.73
N TRP A 180 4.49 15.84 -24.48
CA TRP A 180 3.69 15.63 -23.28
C TRP A 180 4.56 15.43 -22.04
N PHE A 181 5.60 14.59 -22.13
CA PHE A 181 6.51 14.35 -21.01
C PHE A 181 7.27 15.60 -20.54
N GLU A 182 7.56 16.54 -21.43
CA GLU A 182 8.17 17.83 -21.07
C GLU A 182 7.35 18.61 -20.02
N ASN A 183 6.04 18.41 -20.00
CA ASN A 183 5.10 19.08 -19.10
C ASN A 183 4.48 18.13 -18.06
N ALA A 184 4.87 16.85 -18.07
CA ALA A 184 4.32 15.85 -17.17
C ALA A 184 4.90 15.98 -15.76
N ASP A 185 4.28 15.31 -14.78
CA ASP A 185 4.71 15.39 -13.39
C ASP A 185 6.12 14.80 -13.21
N SER A 186 7.08 15.64 -12.83
CA SER A 186 8.47 15.25 -12.60
C SER A 186 8.69 14.29 -11.42
N GLY A 187 7.71 14.15 -10.53
CA GLY A 187 7.74 13.20 -9.41
C GLY A 187 7.29 11.78 -9.80
N ALA A 188 6.63 11.63 -10.95
CA ALA A 188 6.08 10.37 -11.43
C ALA A 188 7.05 9.65 -12.36
N THR A 189 6.88 8.33 -12.49
CA THR A 189 7.67 7.50 -13.41
C THR A 189 7.10 7.54 -14.81
N ASN A 190 7.94 7.88 -15.78
CA ASN A 190 7.55 7.94 -17.19
C ASN A 190 7.69 6.57 -17.87
N LEU A 191 6.61 6.11 -18.48
CA LEU A 191 6.54 4.85 -19.22
C LEU A 191 5.88 5.06 -20.58
N SER A 192 6.38 4.40 -21.60
CA SER A 192 5.87 4.51 -22.97
C SER A 192 5.59 3.14 -23.56
N TYR A 193 4.38 2.96 -24.09
CA TYR A 193 3.99 1.80 -24.87
C TYR A 193 3.91 2.17 -26.34
N PHE A 194 4.83 1.62 -27.14
CA PHE A 194 4.89 1.85 -28.58
C PHE A 194 4.27 0.66 -29.32
N ILE A 195 3.10 0.85 -29.92
CA ILE A 195 2.30 -0.23 -30.49
C ILE A 195 2.31 -0.11 -32.00
N SER A 196 2.94 -1.04 -32.71
CA SER A 196 3.05 -1.02 -34.18
C SER A 196 3.25 -2.43 -34.75
N ASP A 197 3.16 -2.55 -36.08
CA ASP A 197 3.37 -3.79 -36.83
C ASP A 197 4.66 -3.81 -37.65
N GLY A 198 5.53 -2.80 -37.62
CA GLY A 198 6.73 -2.93 -38.45
C GLY A 198 7.74 -1.79 -38.51
N ARG A 199 7.80 -1.14 -39.67
CA ARG A 199 8.89 -0.23 -40.06
C ARG A 199 8.35 1.14 -40.42
N PRO A 200 9.03 2.22 -40.03
CA PRO A 200 8.66 3.54 -40.51
C PRO A 200 8.92 3.63 -42.02
N ASN A 201 7.99 4.26 -42.73
CA ASN A 201 8.11 4.54 -44.17
C ASN A 201 7.80 6.01 -44.50
N GLN A 202 7.58 6.82 -43.47
CA GLN A 202 7.33 8.26 -43.54
C GLN A 202 8.02 8.95 -42.37
N ALA A 203 8.50 10.15 -42.60
CA ALA A 203 8.91 11.10 -41.56
C ALA A 203 8.08 12.38 -41.71
N THR A 204 8.10 13.21 -40.68
CA THR A 204 7.50 14.54 -40.70
C THR A 204 8.30 15.41 -41.66
N ASP A 205 7.63 15.97 -42.67
CA ASP A 205 8.28 16.81 -43.68
C ASP A 205 8.51 18.21 -43.11
N ASN A 206 9.76 18.55 -42.80
CA ASN A 206 10.13 19.86 -42.25
C ASN A 206 10.84 20.71 -43.30
N ASN A 207 10.06 21.49 -44.05
CA ASN A 207 10.56 22.59 -44.87
C ASN A 207 10.31 23.93 -44.15
N VAL A 208 11.31 24.40 -43.39
CA VAL A 208 11.15 25.54 -42.49
C VAL A 208 12.03 26.72 -42.91
N ASN A 209 11.37 27.86 -43.14
CA ASN A 209 11.96 29.05 -43.77
C ASN A 209 12.12 30.23 -42.80
N TRP A 210 11.41 30.20 -41.67
CA TRP A 210 11.47 31.23 -40.63
C TRP A 210 12.28 30.74 -39.44
N TYR A 211 12.83 31.66 -38.62
CA TYR A 211 13.58 31.27 -37.44
C TYR A 211 12.68 30.55 -36.42
N SER A 212 11.51 31.12 -36.10
CA SER A 212 10.54 30.53 -35.16
C SER A 212 9.97 29.19 -35.62
N SER A 213 9.94 28.90 -36.92
CA SER A 213 9.51 27.59 -37.42
C SER A 213 10.58 26.51 -37.24
N LYS A 214 11.79 26.83 -36.77
CA LYS A 214 12.85 25.83 -36.50
C LYS A 214 12.69 25.12 -35.16
N GLU A 215 11.78 25.59 -34.31
CA GLU A 215 11.39 24.91 -33.06
C GLU A 215 10.75 23.54 -33.35
N SER A 216 10.17 23.33 -34.55
CA SER A 216 9.60 22.03 -34.94
C SER A 216 10.65 20.97 -35.28
N VAL A 217 11.93 21.36 -35.44
CA VAL A 217 13.01 20.44 -35.82
C VAL A 217 13.77 20.05 -34.56
N VAL A 218 13.37 18.93 -33.95
CA VAL A 218 14.01 18.41 -32.74
C VAL A 218 15.30 17.67 -33.10
N LEU A 219 16.42 18.10 -32.53
CA LEU A 219 17.74 17.51 -32.78
C LEU A 219 18.11 16.45 -31.75
N GLY A 220 17.38 16.36 -30.63
CA GLY A 220 17.63 15.39 -29.57
C GLY A 220 17.39 16.00 -28.19
N VAL A 221 18.10 15.46 -27.20
CA VAL A 221 17.97 15.87 -25.79
C VAL A 221 19.34 16.29 -25.24
N SER A 222 19.33 17.27 -24.36
CA SER A 222 20.48 17.67 -23.56
C SER A 222 20.01 18.13 -22.20
N GLU A 223 20.66 17.66 -21.13
CA GLU A 223 20.31 18.02 -19.75
C GLU A 223 18.81 17.82 -19.44
N GLN A 224 18.22 16.73 -19.97
CA GLN A 224 16.79 16.39 -19.82
C GLN A 224 15.84 17.44 -20.41
N GLN A 225 16.30 18.22 -21.40
CA GLN A 225 15.49 19.16 -22.17
C GLN A 225 15.61 18.86 -23.66
N LEU A 226 14.51 19.05 -24.39
CA LEU A 226 14.52 18.98 -25.85
C LEU A 226 15.41 20.09 -26.40
N VAL A 227 16.23 19.75 -27.39
CA VAL A 227 17.06 20.70 -28.11
C VAL A 227 16.61 20.73 -29.55
N THR A 228 16.14 21.88 -30.00
CA THR A 228 15.67 22.12 -31.37
C THR A 228 16.74 22.77 -32.24
N LEU A 229 16.50 22.81 -33.55
CA LEU A 229 17.36 23.56 -34.46
C LEU A 229 17.36 25.07 -34.13
N ALA A 230 16.25 25.61 -33.62
CA ALA A 230 16.18 27.01 -33.20
C ALA A 230 17.11 27.31 -32.01
N ASP A 231 17.32 26.36 -31.11
CA ASP A 231 18.14 26.53 -29.90
C ASP A 231 19.63 26.57 -30.20
N VAL A 232 20.05 25.81 -31.22
CA VAL A 232 21.47 25.69 -31.57
C VAL A 232 21.93 26.67 -32.64
N LEU A 233 21.01 27.26 -33.41
CA LEU A 233 21.35 28.10 -34.55
C LEU A 233 21.77 29.52 -34.11
N PRO A 234 23.00 29.97 -34.39
CA PRO A 234 23.42 31.33 -34.05
C PRO A 234 22.60 32.39 -34.79
N SER A 235 22.30 33.51 -34.13
CA SER A 235 21.55 34.63 -34.72
C SER A 235 22.19 35.22 -35.99
N ASP A 236 23.51 35.08 -36.16
CA ASP A 236 24.29 35.56 -37.29
C ASP A 236 24.78 34.43 -38.22
N TYR A 237 24.20 33.22 -38.10
CA TYR A 237 24.55 32.05 -38.90
C TYR A 237 24.59 32.35 -40.40
N ARG A 238 25.65 31.90 -41.06
CA ARG A 238 25.80 31.94 -42.51
C ARG A 238 25.95 30.54 -43.06
N PHE A 239 25.31 30.27 -44.19
CA PHE A 239 25.53 29.02 -44.90
C PHE A 239 27.02 28.78 -45.17
N GLY A 240 27.53 27.65 -44.68
CA GLY A 240 28.95 27.30 -44.71
C GLY A 240 29.63 27.35 -43.34
N ASP A 241 28.99 27.96 -42.34
CA ASP A 241 29.46 27.93 -40.96
C ASP A 241 29.32 26.51 -40.37
N THR A 242 30.24 26.15 -39.50
CA THR A 242 30.12 24.94 -38.68
C THR A 242 29.56 25.34 -37.31
N VAL A 243 28.44 24.73 -36.92
CA VAL A 243 27.81 24.96 -35.62
C VAL A 243 28.03 23.74 -34.74
N THR A 244 28.50 23.99 -33.52
CA THR A 244 28.74 22.96 -32.52
C THR A 244 27.90 23.22 -31.29
N TYR A 245 27.33 22.17 -30.71
CA TYR A 245 26.60 22.20 -29.45
C TYR A 245 27.12 21.06 -28.56
N ASN A 246 27.47 21.36 -27.30
CA ASN A 246 28.08 20.40 -26.36
C ASN A 246 29.24 19.57 -26.96
N ASN A 247 30.16 20.24 -27.65
CA ASN A 247 31.31 19.65 -28.36
C ASN A 247 30.96 18.66 -29.49
N LYS A 248 29.69 18.56 -29.88
CA LYS A 248 29.24 17.81 -31.07
C LYS A 248 28.97 18.78 -32.22
N THR A 249 29.35 18.41 -33.44
CA THR A 249 28.98 19.17 -34.64
C THR A 249 27.51 18.90 -34.96
N VAL A 250 26.67 19.93 -34.86
CA VAL A 250 25.23 19.86 -35.20
C VAL A 250 24.94 20.38 -36.59
N ILE A 251 25.77 21.29 -37.11
CA ILE A 251 25.72 21.74 -38.51
C ILE A 251 27.14 21.76 -39.06
N ASP A 252 27.40 21.09 -40.18
CA ASP A 252 28.71 21.13 -40.84
C ASP A 252 28.83 22.23 -41.91
N PHE A 253 30.05 22.44 -42.42
CA PHE A 253 30.34 23.43 -43.47
C PHE A 253 29.59 23.21 -44.80
N ARG A 254 28.91 22.07 -44.99
CA ARG A 254 28.05 21.80 -46.15
C ARG A 254 26.59 22.13 -45.88
N GLY A 255 26.28 22.59 -44.66
CA GLY A 255 24.94 22.82 -44.13
C GLY A 255 24.24 21.55 -43.66
N THR A 256 24.92 20.41 -43.56
CA THR A 256 24.28 19.16 -43.11
C THR A 256 23.97 19.25 -41.63
N VAL A 257 22.74 18.93 -41.25
CA VAL A 257 22.27 18.95 -39.85
C VAL A 257 22.28 17.53 -39.29
N TYR A 258 22.81 17.37 -38.09
CA TYR A 258 22.99 16.08 -37.42
C TYR A 258 22.19 16.01 -36.13
N SER A 259 21.70 14.80 -35.82
CA SER A 259 21.11 14.48 -34.51
C SER A 259 22.15 14.62 -33.41
N LEU A 260 21.77 15.25 -32.30
CA LEU A 260 22.54 15.29 -31.07
C LEU A 260 22.56 13.92 -30.37
N SER A 261 21.45 13.19 -30.45
CA SER A 261 21.26 11.90 -29.79
C SER A 261 21.97 10.76 -30.52
N THR A 262 21.79 10.65 -31.84
CA THR A 262 22.33 9.52 -32.63
C THR A 262 23.57 9.88 -33.45
N GLY A 263 23.79 11.17 -33.77
CA GLY A 263 24.82 11.61 -34.71
C GLY A 263 24.46 11.36 -36.18
N GLU A 264 23.26 10.85 -36.46
CA GLU A 264 22.78 10.60 -37.82
C GLU A 264 22.39 11.89 -38.53
N LYS A 265 22.31 11.82 -39.86
CA LYS A 265 21.95 12.97 -40.69
C LYS A 265 20.43 13.17 -40.66
N MET A 266 20.00 14.35 -40.22
CA MET A 266 18.59 14.72 -40.10
C MET A 266 18.08 15.46 -41.33
N GLY A 267 18.88 16.39 -41.84
CA GLY A 267 18.49 17.24 -42.96
C GLY A 267 19.60 18.18 -43.37
N ARG A 268 19.25 19.33 -43.96
CA ARG A 268 20.22 20.30 -44.45
C ARG A 268 19.69 21.73 -44.39
N MET A 269 20.53 22.64 -43.93
CA MET A 269 20.39 24.07 -44.21
C MET A 269 20.65 24.31 -45.69
N LEU A 270 19.66 24.77 -46.45
CA LEU A 270 19.80 25.08 -47.88
C LEU A 270 20.44 26.45 -48.13
N ASN A 271 20.26 27.36 -47.17
CA ASN A 271 20.85 28.69 -47.11
C ASN A 271 20.90 29.12 -45.63
N SER A 272 21.11 30.42 -45.35
CA SER A 272 21.25 30.91 -43.97
C SER A 272 19.94 30.88 -43.16
N TYR A 273 18.79 30.61 -43.76
CA TYR A 273 17.48 30.70 -43.10
C TYR A 273 16.53 29.53 -43.42
N GLU A 274 16.80 28.73 -44.44
CA GLU A 274 15.97 27.59 -44.87
C GLU A 274 16.61 26.26 -44.46
N TYR A 275 15.80 25.41 -43.82
CA TYR A 275 16.11 24.00 -43.52
C TYR A 275 15.13 23.09 -44.25
N ASP A 276 15.64 21.96 -44.73
CA ASP A 276 14.89 20.92 -45.44
C ASP A 276 15.46 19.52 -45.13
N ASP A 277 14.60 18.56 -44.80
CA ASP A 277 14.94 17.14 -44.60
C ASP A 277 14.55 16.21 -45.77
N TYR A 278 13.97 16.74 -46.85
CA TYR A 278 13.67 16.10 -48.14
C TYR A 278 12.94 14.75 -48.06
N GLY A 279 12.33 14.38 -46.94
CA GLY A 279 11.62 13.11 -46.73
C GLY A 279 12.44 11.83 -46.94
N ASN A 280 13.77 11.90 -47.01
CA ASN A 280 14.64 10.73 -47.32
C ASN A 280 15.33 10.13 -46.09
N ASN A 281 15.24 10.76 -44.91
CA ASN A 281 15.92 10.32 -43.69
C ASN A 281 14.91 9.68 -42.70
N VAL A 282 13.99 8.85 -43.21
CA VAL A 282 12.86 8.31 -42.43
C VAL A 282 13.31 7.56 -41.17
N LEU A 283 14.32 6.69 -41.33
CA LEU A 283 14.81 5.89 -40.21
C LEU A 283 15.62 6.76 -39.24
N GLU A 284 16.44 7.66 -39.76
CA GLU A 284 17.27 8.56 -38.96
C GLU A 284 16.40 9.52 -38.10
N GLN A 285 15.30 10.03 -38.67
CA GLN A 285 14.32 10.85 -37.95
C GLN A 285 13.65 10.05 -36.83
N ALA A 286 13.20 8.83 -37.13
CA ALA A 286 12.61 7.93 -36.14
C ALA A 286 13.61 7.56 -35.02
N ASN A 287 14.86 7.25 -35.37
CA ASN A 287 15.93 6.93 -34.43
C ASN A 287 16.25 8.11 -33.51
N ASN A 288 16.29 9.32 -34.05
CA ASN A 288 16.49 10.53 -33.26
C ASN A 288 15.35 10.75 -32.25
N ALA A 289 14.10 10.68 -32.71
CA ALA A 289 12.93 10.88 -31.85
C ALA A 289 12.81 9.78 -30.79
N TYR A 290 13.09 8.52 -31.14
CA TYR A 290 13.15 7.43 -30.18
C TYR A 290 14.26 7.61 -29.15
N SER A 291 15.47 7.97 -29.59
CA SER A 291 16.60 8.18 -28.68
C SER A 291 16.31 9.30 -27.69
N ALA A 292 15.65 10.37 -28.15
CA ALA A 292 15.15 11.41 -27.29
C ALA A 292 14.11 10.88 -26.29
N LEU A 293 13.10 10.13 -26.75
CA LEU A 293 12.07 9.58 -25.88
C LEU A 293 12.63 8.64 -24.82
N ALA A 294 13.61 7.82 -25.18
CA ALA A 294 14.28 6.89 -24.27
C ALA A 294 15.08 7.59 -23.16
N GLU A 295 15.40 8.88 -23.30
CA GLU A 295 15.98 9.68 -22.21
C GLU A 295 14.92 10.16 -21.19
N PHE A 296 13.66 10.28 -21.62
CA PHE A 296 12.55 10.73 -20.77
C PHE A 296 11.72 9.59 -20.19
N SER A 297 11.69 8.43 -20.83
CA SER A 297 10.73 7.36 -20.56
C SER A 297 11.28 5.99 -20.95
N GLU A 298 10.96 4.95 -20.18
CA GLU A 298 11.16 3.57 -20.61
C GLU A 298 10.20 3.26 -21.78
N VAL A 299 10.72 2.85 -22.93
CA VAL A 299 9.91 2.53 -24.11
C VAL A 299 9.78 1.02 -24.26
N ARG A 300 8.53 0.53 -24.21
CA ARG A 300 8.15 -0.87 -24.42
C ARG A 300 7.42 -1.01 -25.74
N SER A 301 8.04 -1.69 -26.70
CA SER A 301 7.46 -1.98 -28.00
C SER A 301 6.51 -3.17 -27.93
N ILE A 302 5.29 -2.98 -28.43
CA ILE A 302 4.26 -4.00 -28.57
C ILE A 302 4.05 -4.28 -30.05
N GLY A 303 4.45 -5.48 -30.48
CA GLY A 303 4.30 -5.95 -31.85
C GLY A 303 2.95 -6.63 -32.07
N ILE A 304 2.14 -6.11 -32.98
CA ILE A 304 0.82 -6.66 -33.30
C ILE A 304 0.70 -6.90 -34.82
N GLY A 305 -0.07 -7.91 -35.21
CA GLY A 305 -0.49 -8.08 -36.60
C GLY A 305 0.32 -9.05 -37.46
N GLY A 306 -0.19 -9.32 -38.66
CA GLY A 306 0.38 -10.30 -39.59
C GLY A 306 1.56 -9.77 -40.40
N HIS A 307 1.77 -8.44 -40.41
CA HIS A 307 2.87 -7.77 -41.09
C HIS A 307 4.05 -7.44 -40.15
N LEU A 308 4.02 -7.99 -38.93
CA LEU A 308 4.99 -7.78 -37.85
C LEU A 308 6.44 -7.86 -38.34
N ASN A 309 7.19 -6.75 -38.18
CA ASN A 309 8.65 -6.73 -38.28
C ASN A 309 9.31 -6.57 -36.91
N GLU A 310 9.46 -7.67 -36.19
CA GLU A 310 10.01 -7.68 -34.82
C GLU A 310 11.43 -7.07 -34.74
N ASP A 311 12.30 -7.36 -35.72
CA ASP A 311 13.66 -6.82 -35.77
C ASP A 311 13.69 -5.29 -35.82
N SER A 312 12.70 -4.67 -36.49
CA SER A 312 12.56 -3.21 -36.54
C SER A 312 12.10 -2.66 -35.19
N LEU A 313 11.03 -3.22 -34.63
CA LEU A 313 10.48 -2.77 -33.34
C LEU A 313 11.48 -2.95 -32.19
N LYS A 314 12.31 -3.98 -32.25
CA LYS A 314 13.38 -4.22 -31.28
C LYS A 314 14.38 -3.07 -31.19
N HIS A 315 14.56 -2.30 -32.27
CA HIS A 315 15.40 -1.11 -32.26
C HIS A 315 14.74 0.06 -31.50
N PHE A 316 13.42 0.04 -31.33
CA PHE A 316 12.60 1.06 -30.70
C PHE A 316 12.08 0.59 -29.33
N ASP A 317 12.86 -0.24 -28.63
CA ASP A 317 12.54 -0.79 -27.32
C ASP A 317 13.74 -0.63 -26.39
N SER A 318 13.51 -0.08 -25.20
CA SER A 318 14.57 0.23 -24.22
C SER A 318 15.30 -1.02 -23.69
N ASP A 319 14.62 -2.17 -23.58
CA ASP A 319 15.22 -3.44 -23.17
C ASP A 319 15.47 -4.42 -24.33
N GLY A 320 15.02 -4.04 -25.53
CA GLY A 320 15.19 -4.82 -26.75
C GLY A 320 14.28 -6.06 -26.80
N VAL A 321 13.20 -6.10 -26.02
CA VAL A 321 12.22 -7.18 -25.99
C VAL A 321 10.87 -6.68 -26.50
N VAL A 322 10.57 -7.02 -27.75
CA VAL A 322 9.25 -6.77 -28.32
C VAL A 322 8.23 -7.71 -27.67
N ARG A 323 7.17 -7.13 -27.11
CA ARG A 323 6.09 -7.86 -26.45
C ARG A 323 4.91 -8.03 -27.40
N THR A 324 4.06 -9.02 -27.17
CA THR A 324 2.85 -9.22 -27.98
C THR A 324 1.60 -8.59 -27.37
N ASN A 325 1.70 -8.16 -26.11
CA ASN A 325 0.62 -7.58 -25.33
C ASN A 325 1.18 -6.71 -24.20
N ILE A 326 0.31 -5.91 -23.58
CA ILE A 326 0.65 -5.12 -22.39
C ILE A 326 0.32 -5.93 -21.13
N ASP A 327 1.34 -6.31 -20.34
CA ASP A 327 1.13 -6.94 -19.03
C ASP A 327 0.75 -5.89 -17.99
N VAL A 328 -0.57 -5.67 -17.86
CA VAL A 328 -1.12 -4.66 -16.96
C VAL A 328 -1.07 -5.07 -15.49
N ASN A 329 -0.97 -6.37 -15.17
CA ASN A 329 -1.12 -6.84 -13.79
C ASN A 329 0.03 -6.37 -12.90
N GLN A 330 1.27 -6.46 -13.39
CA GLN A 330 2.44 -5.99 -12.64
C GLN A 330 2.38 -4.47 -12.42
N LEU A 331 1.93 -3.73 -13.43
CA LEU A 331 1.80 -2.28 -13.34
C LEU A 331 0.67 -1.88 -12.37
N ALA A 332 -0.47 -2.58 -12.43
CA ALA A 332 -1.60 -2.42 -11.52
C ALA A 332 -1.22 -2.65 -10.05
N GLU A 333 -0.44 -3.70 -9.75
CA GLU A 333 0.00 -3.99 -8.37
C GLU A 333 0.88 -2.88 -7.78
N VAL A 334 1.73 -2.27 -8.59
CA VAL A 334 2.64 -1.20 -8.13
C VAL A 334 1.90 0.14 -8.00
N ILE A 335 0.91 0.39 -8.86
CA ILE A 335 0.03 1.56 -8.77
C ILE A 335 -0.89 1.49 -7.55
N LEU A 336 -1.45 0.32 -7.25
CA LEU A 336 -2.46 0.18 -6.19
C LEU A 336 -1.90 0.49 -4.78
N GLY A 337 -0.61 0.23 -4.57
CA GLY A 337 0.00 0.19 -3.23
C GLY A 337 -0.27 -1.16 -2.54
N LYS A 338 0.33 -1.38 -1.36
CA LYS A 338 0.17 -2.61 -0.59
C LYS A 338 -0.06 -2.32 0.88
N GLU A 339 -1.13 -2.88 1.44
CA GLU A 339 -1.32 -2.97 2.89
C GLU A 339 -0.86 -4.36 3.35
N VAL A 340 0.05 -4.38 4.32
CA VAL A 340 0.59 -5.62 4.90
C VAL A 340 0.19 -5.67 6.36
N SER A 341 -0.60 -6.68 6.72
CA SER A 341 -0.87 -7.02 8.11
C SER A 341 0.42 -7.36 8.85
N LEU A 342 0.68 -6.64 9.94
CA LEU A 342 1.73 -6.99 10.87
C LEU A 342 1.25 -8.15 11.74
N MET A 343 2.16 -9.10 12.00
CA MET A 343 1.86 -10.26 12.84
C MET A 343 1.77 -9.84 14.31
N GLN A 344 0.90 -10.53 15.03
CA GLN A 344 0.81 -10.55 16.50
C GLN A 344 2.11 -11.11 17.07
N GLY A 345 2.42 -10.76 18.30
CA GLY A 345 3.69 -11.07 18.96
C GLY A 345 3.52 -11.82 20.25
N LYS A 346 4.65 -12.17 20.83
CA LYS A 346 4.70 -12.80 22.15
C LYS A 346 4.60 -11.72 23.22
N ASP A 347 3.63 -11.86 24.11
CA ASP A 347 3.38 -10.88 25.16
C ASP A 347 3.77 -11.38 26.56
N GLU A 348 4.16 -10.42 27.40
CA GLU A 348 4.33 -10.60 28.84
C GLU A 348 3.39 -9.61 29.54
N ILE A 349 2.35 -10.12 30.21
CA ILE A 349 1.26 -9.32 30.77
C ILE A 349 1.17 -9.59 32.28
N SER A 350 1.08 -8.54 33.09
CA SER A 350 0.84 -8.64 34.54
C SER A 350 -0.23 -7.66 34.95
N SER A 351 -1.37 -8.11 35.48
CA SER A 351 -2.45 -7.20 35.86
C SER A 351 -2.32 -6.62 37.27
N LEU A 352 -1.63 -7.29 38.20
CA LEU A 352 -1.35 -6.86 39.58
C LEU A 352 -2.47 -7.22 40.56
N ASP A 353 -3.18 -6.26 41.12
CA ASP A 353 -4.28 -6.53 42.04
C ASP A 353 -5.60 -6.12 41.36
N GLY A 354 -6.68 -6.86 41.55
CA GLY A 354 -7.93 -6.59 40.85
C GLY A 354 -8.67 -7.88 40.59
N ASN A 355 -9.90 -7.81 40.11
CA ASN A 355 -10.44 -8.96 39.39
C ASN A 355 -10.25 -8.60 37.93
N ASP A 356 -9.29 -9.21 37.27
CA ASP A 356 -8.81 -8.77 35.96
C ASP A 356 -9.26 -9.73 34.86
N ILE A 357 -9.35 -9.19 33.65
CA ILE A 357 -9.66 -9.97 32.46
C ILE A 357 -8.54 -9.73 31.46
N ILE A 358 -7.78 -10.77 31.17
CA ILE A 358 -6.57 -10.66 30.36
C ILE A 358 -6.70 -11.54 29.13
N PHE A 359 -6.50 -10.91 27.97
CA PHE A 359 -6.41 -11.55 26.67
C PHE A 359 -4.95 -11.49 26.21
N GLY A 360 -4.34 -12.65 25.95
CA GLY A 360 -3.00 -12.78 25.40
C GLY A 360 -2.89 -12.09 24.04
N ASP A 361 -3.63 -12.57 23.04
CA ASP A 361 -3.64 -11.95 21.73
C ASP A 361 -4.85 -11.02 21.46
N ALA A 362 -4.96 -10.53 20.21
CA ALA A 362 -6.01 -9.60 19.81
C ALA A 362 -7.41 -10.23 19.77
N ILE A 363 -8.38 -9.52 20.35
CA ILE A 363 -9.81 -9.82 20.21
C ILE A 363 -10.42 -9.06 19.03
N ARG A 364 -11.23 -9.77 18.20
CA ARG A 364 -12.06 -9.17 17.15
C ARG A 364 -13.29 -10.03 16.85
N PHE A 365 -14.43 -9.42 16.55
CA PHE A 365 -15.68 -10.14 16.27
C PHE A 365 -16.11 -10.11 14.78
N ASP A 366 -15.43 -9.30 13.96
CA ASP A 366 -15.61 -9.22 12.51
C ASP A 366 -14.23 -9.18 11.84
N ILE A 367 -14.10 -9.82 10.67
CA ILE A 367 -12.87 -9.86 9.86
C ILE A 367 -12.41 -8.47 9.42
N ASN A 368 -13.33 -7.51 9.30
CA ASN A 368 -13.05 -6.11 8.97
C ASN A 368 -13.40 -5.17 10.13
N GLY A 369 -13.67 -5.72 11.31
CA GLY A 369 -14.09 -4.97 12.48
C GLY A 369 -12.94 -4.36 13.25
N GLU A 370 -13.30 -3.55 14.25
CA GLU A 370 -12.37 -3.07 15.25
C GLU A 370 -11.72 -4.24 16.02
N GLN A 371 -10.57 -3.96 16.62
CA GLN A 371 -9.80 -4.92 17.41
C GLN A 371 -9.50 -4.36 18.80
N GLY A 372 -9.07 -5.24 19.71
CA GLY A 372 -8.69 -4.86 21.07
C GLY A 372 -9.90 -4.47 21.92
N VAL A 373 -9.67 -3.56 22.87
CA VAL A 373 -10.71 -3.11 23.82
C VAL A 373 -11.91 -2.46 23.13
N SER A 374 -11.72 -1.80 21.98
CA SER A 374 -12.84 -1.20 21.22
C SER A 374 -13.75 -2.26 20.61
N ALA A 375 -13.19 -3.40 20.18
CA ALA A 375 -13.98 -4.53 19.72
C ALA A 375 -14.85 -5.12 20.84
N LEU A 376 -14.29 -5.25 22.05
CA LEU A 376 -15.00 -5.71 23.24
C LEU A 376 -16.15 -4.75 23.58
N GLN A 377 -15.89 -3.44 23.64
CA GLN A 377 -16.92 -2.43 23.93
C GLN A 377 -18.07 -2.48 22.92
N ASN A 378 -17.76 -2.54 21.61
CA ASN A 378 -18.77 -2.61 20.57
C ASN A 378 -19.60 -3.89 20.63
N TYR A 379 -18.95 -5.03 20.86
CA TYR A 379 -19.64 -6.30 21.00
C TYR A 379 -20.59 -6.28 22.20
N VAL A 380 -20.10 -5.89 23.39
CA VAL A 380 -20.92 -5.80 24.60
C VAL A 380 -22.05 -4.79 24.43
N ALA A 381 -21.80 -3.63 23.81
CA ALA A 381 -22.84 -2.65 23.52
C ALA A 381 -23.98 -3.26 22.69
N SER A 382 -23.63 -4.04 21.66
CA SER A 382 -24.61 -4.76 20.85
C SER A 382 -25.41 -5.78 21.66
N GLN A 383 -24.76 -6.56 22.54
CA GLN A 383 -25.45 -7.55 23.38
C GLN A 383 -26.38 -6.90 24.40
N LEU A 384 -26.00 -5.75 24.94
CA LEU A 384 -26.81 -4.96 25.88
C LEU A 384 -27.88 -4.10 25.20
N GLY A 385 -27.87 -4.00 23.86
CA GLY A 385 -28.76 -3.11 23.11
C GLY A 385 -28.55 -1.62 23.43
N LYS A 386 -27.30 -1.23 23.71
CA LYS A 386 -26.90 0.14 24.08
C LYS A 386 -26.05 0.78 22.98
N ASP A 387 -25.98 2.10 23.01
CA ASP A 387 -24.97 2.86 22.27
C ASP A 387 -23.60 2.63 22.92
N VAL A 388 -22.56 2.39 22.12
CA VAL A 388 -21.18 2.13 22.61
C VAL A 388 -20.67 3.25 23.51
N ALA A 389 -21.05 4.51 23.25
CA ALA A 389 -20.63 5.65 24.05
C ALA A 389 -21.23 5.68 25.47
N LEU A 390 -22.21 4.82 25.74
CA LEU A 390 -22.90 4.72 27.04
C LEU A 390 -22.56 3.45 27.81
N VAL A 391 -21.78 2.53 27.24
CA VAL A 391 -21.34 1.31 27.92
C VAL A 391 -20.16 1.66 28.83
N THR A 392 -20.27 1.33 30.11
CA THR A 392 -19.19 1.57 31.08
C THR A 392 -18.16 0.44 31.04
N LYS A 393 -16.95 0.69 31.52
CA LYS A 393 -15.89 -0.33 31.65
C LYS A 393 -16.33 -1.48 32.58
N GLU A 394 -16.99 -1.14 33.68
CA GLU A 394 -17.63 -2.09 34.59
C GLU A 394 -18.64 -3.00 33.87
N GLU A 395 -19.48 -2.45 32.99
CA GLU A 395 -20.45 -3.26 32.23
C GLU A 395 -19.76 -4.22 31.25
N VAL A 396 -18.66 -3.81 30.64
CA VAL A 396 -17.85 -4.70 29.78
C VAL A 396 -17.22 -5.81 30.61
N HIS A 397 -16.54 -5.45 31.70
CA HIS A 397 -15.90 -6.40 32.61
C HIS A 397 -16.90 -7.43 33.14
N HIS A 398 -18.02 -6.97 33.69
CA HIS A 398 -19.06 -7.83 34.24
C HIS A 398 -19.68 -8.74 33.18
N TYR A 399 -19.96 -8.21 31.98
CA TYR A 399 -20.50 -9.00 30.89
C TYR A 399 -19.55 -10.13 30.47
N ILE A 400 -18.25 -9.84 30.31
CA ILE A 400 -17.26 -10.86 29.96
C ILE A 400 -17.16 -11.91 31.07
N THR A 401 -17.14 -11.48 32.33
CA THR A 401 -17.11 -12.37 33.51
C THR A 401 -18.26 -13.38 33.49
N GLU A 402 -19.49 -12.93 33.16
CA GLU A 402 -20.67 -13.79 33.08
C GLU A 402 -20.75 -14.63 31.79
N ASN A 403 -20.09 -14.21 30.71
CA ASN A 403 -20.25 -14.78 29.36
C ASN A 403 -18.92 -15.19 28.71
N GLN A 404 -17.98 -15.72 29.50
CA GLN A 404 -16.61 -16.06 29.08
C GLN A 404 -16.52 -16.82 27.75
N ALA A 405 -17.42 -17.78 27.52
CA ALA A 405 -17.43 -18.61 26.31
C ALA A 405 -17.63 -17.81 25.00
N GLU A 406 -18.19 -16.60 25.06
CA GLU A 406 -18.30 -15.70 23.89
C GLU A 406 -16.95 -15.06 23.49
N PHE A 407 -15.99 -15.08 24.41
CA PHE A 407 -14.67 -14.44 24.28
C PHE A 407 -13.52 -15.45 24.16
N GLU A 408 -13.81 -16.76 24.25
CA GLU A 408 -12.87 -17.86 23.99
C GLU A 408 -12.55 -17.95 22.48
N GLN A 409 -11.74 -17.00 21.99
CA GLN A 409 -11.30 -16.93 20.61
C GLN A 409 -9.81 -17.28 20.52
N SER A 410 -9.50 -18.37 19.83
CA SER A 410 -8.12 -18.78 19.57
C SER A 410 -7.89 -18.92 18.07
N ARG A 411 -6.74 -18.46 17.57
CA ARG A 411 -6.36 -18.55 16.16
C ARG A 411 -4.99 -19.21 16.02
N TYR A 412 -4.73 -19.76 14.85
CA TYR A 412 -3.49 -20.50 14.58
C TYR A 412 -2.23 -19.63 14.48
N TYR A 413 -2.40 -18.31 14.29
CA TYR A 413 -1.29 -17.36 14.10
C TYR A 413 -1.09 -16.44 15.30
N ASP A 414 -1.81 -16.72 16.38
CA ASP A 414 -1.60 -16.15 17.70
C ASP A 414 -0.30 -16.76 18.27
N GLN A 415 0.34 -16.07 19.21
CA GLN A 415 1.71 -16.36 19.65
C GLN A 415 1.78 -16.73 21.12
N ALA A 416 2.94 -17.22 21.56
CA ALA A 416 3.07 -17.77 22.91
C ALA A 416 3.25 -16.68 23.96
N ASP A 417 2.31 -16.58 24.89
CA ASP A 417 2.25 -15.51 25.89
C ASP A 417 2.65 -15.94 27.30
N THR A 418 2.92 -14.96 28.14
CA THR A 418 3.13 -15.15 29.58
C THR A 418 2.27 -14.15 30.34
N ILE A 419 1.24 -14.66 31.03
CA ILE A 419 0.22 -13.86 31.68
C ILE A 419 0.25 -14.13 33.19
N TYR A 420 0.28 -13.06 33.97
CA TYR A 420 0.16 -13.04 35.43
C TYR A 420 -1.10 -12.26 35.80
N GLY A 421 -2.08 -12.91 36.43
CA GLY A 421 -3.24 -12.24 37.03
C GLY A 421 -2.78 -11.43 38.23
N GLY A 422 -2.49 -12.10 39.33
CA GLY A 422 -1.89 -11.50 40.51
C GLY A 422 -2.78 -11.72 41.72
N ALA A 423 -3.45 -10.70 42.25
CA ALA A 423 -4.33 -10.85 43.39
C ALA A 423 -5.77 -10.47 43.06
N GLY A 424 -6.70 -11.41 43.28
CA GLY A 424 -8.13 -11.27 43.07
C GLY A 424 -8.64 -12.33 42.10
N ASN A 425 -9.93 -12.32 41.74
CA ASN A 425 -10.49 -13.41 40.94
C ASN A 425 -10.35 -13.08 39.45
N ASP A 426 -9.28 -13.56 38.83
CA ASP A 426 -8.90 -13.19 37.48
C ASP A 426 -9.41 -14.16 36.41
N ILE A 427 -9.52 -13.68 35.18
CA ILE A 427 -9.86 -14.48 34.00
C ILE A 427 -8.77 -14.30 32.94
N LEU A 428 -8.00 -15.36 32.71
CA LEU A 428 -6.86 -15.37 31.81
C LEU A 428 -7.20 -16.17 30.55
N PHE A 429 -7.16 -15.51 29.40
CA PHE A 429 -7.29 -16.12 28.07
C PHE A 429 -5.93 -16.12 27.38
N GLY A 430 -5.27 -17.28 27.31
CA GLY A 430 -4.03 -17.47 26.53
C GLY A 430 -4.28 -17.37 25.02
N GLN A 431 -5.47 -17.75 24.57
CA GLN A 431 -5.88 -17.76 23.16
C GLN A 431 -5.13 -18.81 22.34
N GLY A 432 -4.22 -18.45 21.45
CA GLY A 432 -3.53 -19.43 20.62
C GLY A 432 -2.03 -19.27 20.78
N GLY A 433 -1.30 -20.36 21.03
CA GLY A 433 0.10 -20.18 21.38
C GLY A 433 0.68 -21.39 22.04
N ASN A 434 1.62 -21.18 22.95
CA ASN A 434 1.99 -22.17 23.96
C ASN A 434 2.24 -21.37 25.22
N ASP A 435 1.16 -21.12 25.94
CA ASP A 435 1.08 -20.00 26.85
C ASP A 435 1.48 -20.41 28.25
N LYS A 436 1.80 -19.41 29.06
CA LYS A 436 2.02 -19.58 30.49
C LYS A 436 1.06 -18.68 31.24
N LEU A 437 0.07 -19.28 31.87
CA LEU A 437 -0.94 -18.57 32.65
C LEU A 437 -0.69 -18.82 34.14
N PHE A 438 -0.54 -17.74 34.90
CA PHE A 438 -0.38 -17.74 36.35
C PHE A 438 -1.53 -16.92 36.95
N GLY A 439 -2.49 -17.57 37.60
CA GLY A 439 -3.64 -16.94 38.23
C GLY A 439 -3.21 -16.03 39.38
N GLY A 440 -2.57 -16.60 40.39
CA GLY A 440 -2.03 -15.87 41.53
C GLY A 440 -2.77 -16.21 42.81
N ALA A 441 -3.38 -15.22 43.45
CA ALA A 441 -4.13 -15.36 44.69
C ALA A 441 -5.61 -15.10 44.46
N ASP A 442 -6.46 -15.76 45.24
CA ASP A 442 -7.92 -15.87 45.08
C ASP A 442 -8.30 -16.82 43.93
N ASN A 443 -9.56 -16.83 43.49
CA ASN A 443 -10.10 -17.91 42.66
C ASN A 443 -10.08 -17.50 41.18
N ASP A 444 -9.17 -18.09 40.42
CA ASP A 444 -8.93 -17.70 39.04
C ASP A 444 -9.57 -18.63 38.02
N ILE A 445 -9.75 -18.12 36.80
CA ILE A 445 -10.18 -18.89 35.64
C ILE A 445 -9.10 -18.80 34.56
N LEU A 446 -8.47 -19.94 34.28
CA LEU A 446 -7.39 -20.04 33.30
C LEU A 446 -7.88 -20.81 32.07
N ILE A 447 -7.87 -20.15 30.92
CA ILE A 447 -8.24 -20.68 29.61
C ILE A 447 -7.00 -20.63 28.71
N GLY A 448 -6.33 -21.78 28.54
CA GLY A 448 -5.14 -21.88 27.69
C GLY A 448 -5.47 -21.59 26.22
N GLY A 449 -6.35 -22.42 25.64
CA GLY A 449 -6.87 -22.23 24.29
C GLY A 449 -6.29 -23.24 23.31
N LEU A 450 -5.76 -22.77 22.17
CA LEU A 450 -5.01 -23.61 21.22
C LEU A 450 -3.55 -23.61 21.64
N GLY A 451 -2.90 -24.76 21.65
CA GLY A 451 -1.51 -24.82 22.07
C GLY A 451 -1.21 -25.91 23.08
N SER A 452 0.04 -25.96 23.53
CA SER A 452 0.43 -26.75 24.69
C SER A 452 0.79 -25.81 25.83
N ASP A 453 -0.18 -25.56 26.69
CA ASP A 453 -0.10 -24.47 27.67
C ASP A 453 0.39 -24.95 29.03
N ILE A 454 0.89 -24.03 29.84
CA ILE A 454 1.27 -24.25 31.23
C ILE A 454 0.38 -23.37 32.11
N LEU A 455 -0.44 -24.00 32.94
CA LEU A 455 -1.45 -23.31 33.75
C LEU A 455 -1.14 -23.52 35.23
N THR A 456 -0.98 -22.42 35.98
CA THR A 456 -0.85 -22.44 37.44
C THR A 456 -1.90 -21.52 38.03
N GLY A 457 -2.89 -22.07 38.75
CA GLY A 457 -3.92 -21.30 39.44
C GLY A 457 -3.28 -20.50 40.57
N GLY A 458 -2.97 -21.15 41.68
CA GLY A 458 -2.15 -20.57 42.74
C GLY A 458 -2.80 -20.76 44.11
N ASP A 459 -2.99 -19.69 44.85
CA ASP A 459 -3.69 -19.70 46.13
C ASP A 459 -5.19 -19.50 45.90
N GLY A 460 -6.02 -20.54 45.88
CA GLY A 460 -7.47 -20.36 45.71
C GLY A 460 -8.19 -21.61 45.25
N GLU A 461 -9.47 -21.49 44.92
CA GLU A 461 -10.26 -22.51 44.21
C GLU A 461 -10.31 -22.19 42.71
N ASP A 462 -9.27 -22.58 41.99
CA ASP A 462 -9.09 -22.23 40.58
C ASP A 462 -9.84 -23.14 39.60
N ILE A 463 -10.20 -22.58 38.44
CA ILE A 463 -10.85 -23.26 37.33
C ILE A 463 -9.94 -23.26 36.11
N PHE A 464 -9.58 -24.45 35.65
CA PHE A 464 -8.83 -24.64 34.41
C PHE A 464 -9.78 -25.11 33.30
N LYS A 465 -9.82 -24.35 32.21
CA LYS A 465 -10.59 -24.68 31.00
C LYS A 465 -9.62 -25.00 29.86
N TRP A 466 -9.88 -26.10 29.17
CA TRP A 466 -9.08 -26.55 28.03
C TRP A 466 -9.97 -26.80 26.81
N ILE A 467 -9.38 -26.66 25.63
CA ILE A 467 -10.00 -27.01 24.36
C ILE A 467 -9.42 -28.37 23.92
N ASP A 468 -10.28 -29.35 23.63
CA ASP A 468 -9.81 -30.68 23.19
C ASP A 468 -9.39 -30.63 21.72
N VAL A 469 -8.08 -30.46 21.49
CA VAL A 469 -7.46 -30.42 20.16
C VAL A 469 -6.43 -31.53 20.00
N ALA A 470 -6.44 -32.16 18.83
CA ALA A 470 -5.58 -33.30 18.55
C ALA A 470 -4.09 -32.91 18.49
N ASN A 471 -3.27 -33.55 19.33
CA ASN A 471 -1.80 -33.37 19.45
C ASN A 471 -1.33 -32.15 20.24
N GLU A 472 -2.25 -31.49 20.94
CA GLU A 472 -1.97 -30.43 21.89
C GLU A 472 -2.05 -30.97 23.33
N ARG A 473 -1.35 -30.33 24.27
CA ARG A 473 -1.32 -30.77 25.67
C ARG A 473 -1.08 -29.62 26.63
N ASP A 474 -2.09 -29.38 27.46
CA ASP A 474 -1.95 -28.49 28.60
C ASP A 474 -1.36 -29.22 29.80
N THR A 475 -0.53 -28.49 30.55
CA THR A 475 0.10 -28.93 31.78
C THR A 475 -0.34 -28.03 32.92
N VAL A 476 -1.19 -28.55 33.81
CA VAL A 476 -1.54 -27.86 35.06
C VAL A 476 -0.44 -28.11 36.08
N THR A 477 0.16 -27.04 36.59
CA THR A 477 1.26 -27.06 37.59
C THR A 477 0.83 -26.65 38.99
N ASP A 478 -0.46 -26.48 39.21
CA ASP A 478 -1.04 -26.17 40.51
C ASP A 478 -1.14 -27.43 41.41
N PHE A 479 -0.33 -27.45 42.48
CA PHE A 479 -0.19 -28.60 43.38
C PHE A 479 -0.09 -28.17 44.87
N SER A 480 -0.52 -26.97 45.22
CA SER A 480 -0.65 -26.54 46.62
C SER A 480 -1.79 -27.32 47.29
N SER A 481 -1.54 -27.90 48.45
CA SER A 481 -2.49 -28.72 49.21
C SER A 481 -2.94 -28.07 50.51
#